data_AF-A0A1R4JT05-F1
#
_entry.id   AF-A0A1R4JT05-F1
#
_cell.length_a   1.000
_cell.length_b   1.000
_cell.length_c   1.000
_cell.angle_alpha   90.00
_cell.angle_beta   90.00
_cell.angle_gamma   90.00
#
_symmetry.space_group_name_H-M   'P 1'
#
loop_
_entity.id
_entity.type
_entity.pdbx_description
1 polymer ?
#
loop_
_entity_poly.entity_id
_entity_poly.type
_entity_poly.pdbx_seq_one_letter_code
_entity_poly.pdbx_strand_id
1 'polypeptide(L)'
;MARRRGGPAGYRGLVHDDNRYSGDVLAPGWRDRGVVAPITVPAEPGLVIERSDDGWCGAVIRVEAGNVQLEDRRGATRVFPLGGGYLYEGRKAVLTAPGPSRPSVPARTASGSVRAPESRARVARGSRIFVEGRHDAELVEKVWGDDLRAEGVVVEYLGGIDDLPAIIREWGPEPGRRIGVLVDHLVPGSKESRIAEETMRGRGGEHVLIVGHPYVDVWQAVKPERLGMRAWPTIPRGTDWKTGIMTHLGLPTGTQADTARAWQAILGRVRNYLDLEPELLGRVEQLIDFVTAPV
;
A
#
# COMPACT_ATOMS: atom_id res chain seq x y z
N MET A 1 -37.49 -71.45 -6.03
CA MET A 1 -37.81 -71.46 -7.48
C MET A 1 -37.81 -70.00 -7.95
N ALA A 2 -36.75 -69.38 -8.48
CA ALA A 2 -35.99 -69.60 -9.72
C ALA A 2 -36.69 -69.15 -11.03
N ARG A 3 -36.22 -68.01 -11.59
CA ARG A 3 -36.01 -67.66 -13.04
C ARG A 3 -37.28 -67.46 -13.91
N ARG A 4 -37.37 -66.68 -15.00
CA ARG A 4 -36.50 -66.03 -16.04
C ARG A 4 -37.37 -64.96 -16.77
N ARG A 5 -36.89 -63.75 -17.12
CA ARG A 5 -36.38 -63.22 -18.43
C ARG A 5 -37.29 -63.31 -19.68
N GLY A 6 -37.43 -62.18 -20.39
CA GLY A 6 -37.40 -62.12 -21.87
C GLY A 6 -38.39 -61.17 -22.57
N GLY A 7 -37.92 -60.09 -23.20
CA GLY A 7 -38.62 -59.39 -24.30
C GLY A 7 -38.41 -60.11 -25.66
N PRO A 8 -39.05 -59.67 -26.77
CA PRO A 8 -38.35 -58.73 -27.67
C PRO A 8 -39.24 -57.73 -28.44
N ALA A 9 -38.55 -56.86 -29.19
CA ALA A 9 -39.02 -55.76 -30.02
C ALA A 9 -39.62 -56.16 -31.38
N GLY A 10 -40.42 -55.26 -31.96
CA GLY A 10 -40.79 -55.24 -33.38
C GLY A 10 -40.99 -53.80 -33.87
N TYR A 11 -40.15 -53.36 -34.81
CA TYR A 11 -40.12 -52.05 -35.44
C TYR A 11 -40.67 -52.17 -36.88
N ARG A 12 -41.60 -51.29 -37.29
CA ARG A 12 -41.94 -50.90 -38.69
C ARG A 12 -43.03 -49.81 -38.60
N GLY A 13 -42.95 -48.64 -39.22
CA GLY A 13 -42.01 -48.15 -40.22
C GLY A 13 -42.03 -46.62 -40.35
N LEU A 14 -41.09 -46.14 -41.14
CA LEU A 14 -40.84 -44.74 -41.48
C LEU A 14 -41.85 -44.26 -42.54
N VAL A 15 -42.38 -43.04 -42.35
CA VAL A 15 -42.83 -42.18 -43.46
C VAL A 15 -42.20 -40.80 -43.23
N HIS A 16 -41.52 -40.31 -44.26
CA HIS A 16 -40.67 -39.11 -44.24
C HIS A 16 -41.43 -37.94 -44.90
N ASP A 17 -41.51 -36.83 -44.15
CA ASP A 17 -41.35 -35.41 -44.52
C ASP A 17 -42.15 -34.82 -45.70
N ASP A 18 -43.04 -33.85 -45.40
CA ASP A 18 -42.90 -32.49 -45.94
C ASP A 18 -43.81 -31.51 -45.17
N ASN A 19 -43.23 -30.69 -44.28
CA ASN A 19 -43.90 -29.46 -43.84
C ASN A 19 -42.87 -28.37 -43.53
N ARG A 20 -42.17 -27.91 -44.58
CA ARG A 20 -41.15 -26.84 -44.52
C ARG A 20 -41.73 -25.42 -44.42
N TYR A 21 -43.02 -25.27 -44.14
CA TYR A 21 -43.66 -23.96 -43.96
C TYR A 21 -44.64 -23.92 -42.77
N SER A 22 -44.36 -24.64 -41.69
CA SER A 22 -45.04 -24.43 -40.41
C SER A 22 -44.27 -23.41 -39.55
N GLY A 23 -44.38 -22.14 -39.90
CA GLY A 23 -43.89 -21.04 -39.08
C GLY A 23 -44.90 -19.92 -39.10
N ASP A 24 -45.60 -19.70 -37.99
CA ASP A 24 -46.50 -18.56 -37.80
C ASP A 24 -45.73 -17.25 -38.04
N VAL A 25 -46.04 -16.60 -39.16
CA VAL A 25 -45.43 -15.36 -39.65
C VAL A 25 -45.82 -14.12 -38.83
N LEU A 26 -46.69 -14.28 -37.82
CA LEU A 26 -47.11 -13.21 -36.92
C LEU A 26 -46.61 -13.42 -35.48
N ALA A 27 -45.76 -14.41 -35.21
CA ALA A 27 -45.17 -14.64 -33.90
C ALA A 27 -44.30 -13.44 -33.45
N PRO A 28 -44.52 -12.87 -32.24
CA PRO A 28 -43.65 -11.85 -31.66
C PRO A 28 -42.20 -12.36 -31.56
N GLY A 29 -41.21 -11.53 -31.91
CA GLY A 29 -39.79 -11.88 -31.79
C GLY A 29 -39.14 -12.52 -33.03
N TRP A 30 -39.83 -12.64 -34.18
CA TRP A 30 -39.18 -13.04 -35.43
C TRP A 30 -38.12 -12.03 -35.91
N ARG A 31 -38.29 -10.74 -35.56
CA ARG A 31 -37.36 -9.65 -35.85
C ARG A 31 -36.05 -9.71 -35.04
N ASP A 32 -36.06 -10.42 -33.92
CA ASP A 32 -34.92 -10.48 -32.98
C ASP A 32 -34.08 -11.76 -33.16
N ARG A 33 -34.53 -12.70 -34.02
CA ARG A 33 -33.76 -13.90 -34.35
C ARG A 33 -32.51 -13.52 -35.15
N GLY A 34 -31.37 -13.49 -34.47
CA GLY A 34 -30.05 -13.23 -35.08
C GLY A 34 -29.46 -11.85 -34.79
N VAL A 35 -30.10 -11.02 -33.95
CA VAL A 35 -29.54 -9.72 -33.54
C VAL A 35 -28.49 -9.95 -32.44
N VAL A 36 -27.20 -9.86 -32.80
CA VAL A 36 -26.11 -9.83 -31.81
C VAL A 36 -26.21 -8.49 -31.05
N ALA A 37 -26.50 -8.57 -29.76
CA ALA A 37 -26.55 -7.40 -28.89
C ALA A 37 -25.19 -6.69 -28.87
N PRO A 38 -25.15 -5.34 -28.92
CA PRO A 38 -23.90 -4.62 -28.88
C PRO A 38 -23.22 -4.76 -27.51
N ILE A 39 -21.89 -4.85 -27.50
CA ILE A 39 -21.11 -4.88 -26.26
C ILE A 39 -20.93 -3.47 -25.71
N THR A 40 -20.97 -3.31 -24.40
CA THR A 40 -20.66 -2.04 -23.74
C THR A 40 -19.15 -1.94 -23.53
N VAL A 41 -18.53 -0.85 -23.99
CA VAL A 41 -17.09 -0.62 -23.90
C VAL A 41 -16.82 0.75 -23.28
N PRO A 42 -16.09 0.85 -22.16
CA PRO A 42 -15.72 2.15 -21.60
C PRO A 42 -14.71 2.85 -22.51
N ALA A 43 -14.93 4.13 -22.80
CA ALA A 43 -14.03 4.95 -23.62
C ALA A 43 -12.78 5.36 -22.82
N GLU A 44 -11.93 4.39 -22.50
CA GLU A 44 -10.65 4.59 -21.82
C GLU A 44 -9.63 5.22 -22.78
N PRO A 45 -8.78 6.17 -22.33
CA PRO A 45 -7.69 6.69 -23.15
C PRO A 45 -6.81 5.58 -23.73
N GLY A 46 -6.52 5.64 -25.03
CA GLY A 46 -5.77 4.63 -25.77
C GLY A 46 -6.62 3.51 -26.37
N LEU A 47 -7.90 3.40 -26.02
CA LEU A 47 -8.82 2.45 -26.67
C LEU A 47 -8.92 2.76 -28.16
N VAL A 48 -8.61 1.78 -29.01
CA VAL A 48 -8.81 1.90 -30.46
C VAL A 48 -10.21 1.41 -30.82
N ILE A 49 -10.97 2.24 -31.52
CA ILE A 49 -12.34 1.91 -31.92
C ILE A 49 -12.66 2.44 -33.31
N GLU A 50 -13.54 1.74 -34.01
CA GLU A 50 -13.99 2.08 -35.36
C GLU A 50 -15.45 2.58 -35.34
N ARG A 51 -15.79 3.52 -36.21
CA ARG A 51 -17.17 3.99 -36.41
C ARG A 51 -17.87 3.20 -37.49
N SER A 52 -19.08 2.74 -37.21
CA SER A 52 -19.86 1.91 -38.14
C SER A 52 -20.46 2.67 -39.32
N ASP A 53 -20.59 4.00 -39.24
CA ASP A 53 -21.22 4.84 -40.26
C ASP A 53 -20.25 5.33 -41.34
N ASP A 54 -19.05 5.75 -40.94
CA ASP A 54 -18.05 6.31 -41.86
C ASP A 54 -16.70 5.58 -41.86
N GLY A 55 -16.56 4.50 -41.08
CA GLY A 55 -15.35 3.68 -41.02
C GLY A 55 -14.16 4.37 -40.34
N TRP A 56 -14.38 5.49 -39.66
CA TRP A 56 -13.31 6.19 -38.95
C TRP A 56 -12.76 5.32 -37.81
N CYS A 57 -11.47 5.00 -37.84
CA CYS A 57 -10.78 4.21 -36.83
C CYS A 57 -9.70 5.04 -36.13
N GLY A 58 -9.78 5.13 -34.80
CA GLY A 58 -8.84 5.94 -34.02
C GLY A 58 -8.80 5.57 -32.54
N ALA A 59 -7.76 6.04 -31.85
CA ALA A 59 -7.57 5.88 -30.42
C ALA A 59 -8.30 6.98 -29.65
N VAL A 60 -8.97 6.63 -28.55
CA VAL A 60 -9.56 7.60 -27.62
C VAL A 60 -8.45 8.41 -26.98
N ILE A 61 -8.45 9.72 -27.20
CA ILE A 61 -7.50 10.64 -26.55
C ILE A 61 -8.15 11.43 -25.40
N ARG A 62 -9.46 11.63 -25.47
CA ARG A 62 -10.21 12.39 -24.46
C ARG A 62 -11.69 12.03 -24.48
N VAL A 63 -12.32 12.11 -23.30
CA VAL A 63 -13.78 12.08 -23.14
C VAL A 63 -14.21 13.32 -22.37
N GLU A 64 -15.13 14.09 -22.92
CA GLU A 64 -15.61 15.34 -22.33
C GLU A 64 -17.06 15.63 -22.73
N ALA A 65 -17.87 16.08 -21.76
CA ALA A 65 -19.26 16.53 -21.98
C ALA A 65 -20.12 15.56 -22.81
N GLY A 66 -19.97 14.25 -22.59
CA GLY A 66 -20.73 13.21 -23.32
C GLY A 66 -20.17 12.86 -24.70
N ASN A 67 -19.02 13.41 -25.09
CA ASN A 67 -18.34 13.11 -26.35
C ASN A 67 -17.00 12.41 -26.12
N VAL A 68 -16.57 11.66 -27.12
CA VAL A 68 -15.27 11.02 -27.24
C VAL A 68 -14.49 11.64 -28.40
N GLN A 69 -13.23 11.99 -28.16
CA GLN A 69 -12.31 12.46 -29.19
C GLN A 69 -11.40 11.30 -29.61
N LEU A 70 -11.39 10.99 -30.91
CA LEU A 70 -10.60 9.93 -31.51
C LEU A 70 -9.50 10.51 -32.39
N GLU A 71 -8.28 10.00 -32.25
CA GLU A 71 -7.13 10.30 -33.10
C GLU A 71 -6.82 9.13 -34.03
N ASP A 72 -6.73 9.37 -35.34
CA ASP A 72 -6.36 8.33 -36.30
C ASP A 72 -4.84 8.09 -36.34
N ARG A 73 -4.41 7.05 -37.09
CA ARG A 73 -2.99 6.71 -37.27
C ARG A 73 -2.12 7.80 -37.93
N ARG A 74 -2.73 8.84 -38.51
CA ARG A 74 -2.07 9.98 -39.15
C ARG A 74 -2.09 11.23 -38.26
N GLY A 75 -2.60 11.12 -37.03
CA GLY A 75 -2.71 12.22 -36.07
C GLY A 75 -3.90 13.15 -36.31
N ALA A 76 -4.83 12.80 -37.20
CA ALA A 76 -6.04 13.59 -37.39
C ALA A 76 -7.05 13.27 -36.28
N THR A 77 -7.65 14.31 -35.69
CA THR A 77 -8.59 14.14 -34.57
C THR A 77 -10.02 14.48 -34.97
N ARG A 78 -10.98 13.68 -34.50
CA ARG A 78 -12.42 13.95 -34.65
C ARG A 78 -13.17 13.66 -33.35
N VAL A 79 -14.27 14.37 -33.14
CA VAL A 79 -15.12 14.27 -31.94
C VAL A 79 -16.45 13.63 -32.30
N PHE A 80 -16.90 12.69 -31.48
CA PHE A 80 -18.12 11.92 -31.67
C PHE A 80 -18.88 11.76 -30.35
N PRO A 81 -20.21 11.57 -30.37
CA PRO A 81 -20.97 11.32 -29.15
C PRO A 81 -20.66 9.94 -28.57
N LEU A 82 -20.65 9.83 -27.24
CA LEU A 82 -20.73 8.52 -26.57
C LEU A 82 -22.07 7.83 -26.91
N GLY A 83 -22.12 6.51 -26.77
CA GLY A 83 -23.27 5.69 -27.14
C GLY A 83 -22.97 4.69 -28.25
N GLY A 84 -23.99 4.29 -29.00
CA GLY A 84 -23.86 3.32 -30.09
C GLY A 84 -23.23 3.90 -31.37
N GLY A 85 -23.04 3.03 -32.37
CA GLY A 85 -22.47 3.41 -33.67
C GLY A 85 -20.99 3.10 -33.84
N TYR A 86 -20.44 2.26 -32.96
CA TYR A 86 -19.04 1.87 -32.96
C TYR A 86 -18.87 0.37 -33.18
N LEU A 87 -17.67 -0.01 -33.60
CA LEU A 87 -17.19 -1.37 -33.70
C LEU A 87 -15.93 -1.51 -32.83
N TYR A 88 -15.98 -2.43 -31.87
CA TYR A 88 -14.80 -2.87 -31.11
C TYR A 88 -14.43 -4.27 -31.60
N GLU A 89 -13.24 -4.39 -32.21
CA GLU A 89 -12.77 -5.63 -32.84
C GLU A 89 -13.80 -6.19 -33.86
N GLY A 90 -14.41 -5.30 -34.65
CA GLY A 90 -15.42 -5.66 -35.65
C GLY A 90 -16.81 -6.00 -35.10
N ARG A 91 -17.03 -5.93 -33.78
CA ARG A 91 -18.33 -6.19 -33.13
C ARG A 91 -19.01 -4.89 -32.74
N LYS A 92 -20.34 -4.80 -32.95
CA LYS A 92 -21.13 -3.63 -32.53
C LYS A 92 -20.88 -3.31 -31.07
N ALA A 93 -20.52 -2.06 -30.80
CA ALA A 93 -20.18 -1.56 -29.48
C ALA A 93 -20.97 -0.29 -29.14
N VAL A 94 -21.25 -0.13 -27.85
CA VAL A 94 -21.78 1.09 -27.23
C VAL A 94 -20.68 1.64 -26.32
N LEU A 95 -20.17 2.83 -26.64
CA LEU A 95 -19.18 3.52 -25.83
C LEU A 95 -19.84 4.17 -24.61
N THR A 96 -19.29 3.91 -23.43
CA THR A 96 -19.67 4.60 -22.18
C THR A 96 -18.56 5.50 -21.68
N ALA A 97 -18.87 6.39 -20.74
CA ALA A 97 -17.85 7.16 -20.04
C ALA A 97 -16.81 6.22 -19.41
N PRO A 98 -15.52 6.62 -19.36
CA PRO A 98 -14.49 5.82 -18.71
C PRO A 98 -14.84 5.60 -17.23
N GLY A 99 -14.51 4.42 -16.70
CA GLY A 99 -14.64 4.15 -15.27
C GLY A 99 -13.75 5.09 -14.44
N PRO A 100 -14.01 5.24 -13.13
CA PRO A 100 -13.10 5.97 -12.25
C PRO A 100 -11.73 5.31 -12.30
N SER A 101 -10.72 6.04 -12.80
CA SER A 101 -9.32 5.62 -12.75
C SER A 101 -8.97 5.28 -11.30
N ARG A 102 -8.73 4.01 -10.99
CA ARG A 102 -8.19 3.65 -9.67
C ARG A 102 -6.80 4.28 -9.54
N PRO A 103 -6.52 5.04 -8.48
CA PRO A 103 -5.16 5.51 -8.25
C PRO A 103 -4.25 4.28 -8.20
N SER A 104 -3.21 4.26 -9.04
CA SER A 104 -2.19 3.22 -8.98
C SER A 104 -1.51 3.31 -7.63
N VAL A 105 -1.72 2.31 -6.77
CA VAL A 105 -1.02 2.25 -5.49
C VAL A 105 0.47 2.16 -5.78
N PRO A 106 1.33 2.98 -5.15
CA PRO A 106 2.76 2.91 -5.35
C PRO A 106 3.27 1.49 -5.10
N ALA A 107 4.08 0.98 -6.04
CA ALA A 107 4.67 -0.36 -5.96
C ALA A 107 5.65 -0.52 -4.78
N ARG A 108 6.08 0.58 -4.16
CA ARG A 108 6.99 0.59 -3.02
C ARG A 108 6.40 1.29 -1.80
N THR A 109 6.80 0.85 -0.62
CA THR A 109 6.51 1.48 0.68
C THR A 109 7.42 2.69 0.91
N ALA A 110 7.17 3.46 1.97
CA ALA A 110 8.00 4.60 2.34
C ALA A 110 9.41 4.20 2.81
N SER A 111 9.61 2.97 3.29
CA SER A 111 10.93 2.39 3.58
C SER A 111 11.68 1.96 2.30
N GLY A 112 10.99 1.89 1.16
CA GLY A 112 11.55 1.52 -0.13
C GLY A 112 11.35 0.04 -0.51
N SER A 113 10.77 -0.78 0.38
CA SER A 113 10.43 -2.18 0.08
C SER A 113 9.36 -2.30 -1.00
N VAL A 114 9.31 -3.44 -1.68
CA VAL A 114 8.20 -3.76 -2.59
C VAL A 114 6.96 -4.01 -1.75
N ARG A 115 5.86 -3.33 -2.08
CA ARG A 115 4.58 -3.50 -1.37
C ARG A 115 4.13 -4.95 -1.51
N ALA A 116 3.92 -5.62 -0.37
CA ALA A 116 3.33 -6.95 -0.36
C ALA A 116 1.92 -6.91 -0.99
N PRO A 117 1.48 -7.96 -1.71
CA PRO A 117 0.09 -8.10 -2.12
C PRO A 117 -0.81 -7.96 -0.88
N GLU A 118 -2.00 -7.38 -1.02
CA GLU A 118 -3.00 -7.36 0.05
C GLU A 118 -3.39 -8.80 0.43
N SER A 119 -2.62 -9.42 1.31
CA SER A 119 -2.90 -10.75 1.85
C SER A 119 -3.78 -10.59 3.09
N ARG A 120 -4.69 -11.56 3.31
CA ARG A 120 -5.44 -11.69 4.59
C ARG A 120 -4.48 -11.48 5.76
N ALA A 121 -4.92 -10.70 6.75
CA ALA A 121 -4.17 -10.37 7.96
C ALA A 121 -3.38 -11.59 8.44
N ARG A 122 -2.04 -11.53 8.34
CA ARG A 122 -1.19 -12.53 8.97
C ARG A 122 -1.47 -12.49 10.47
N VAL A 123 -1.41 -13.65 11.13
CA VAL A 123 -1.40 -13.68 12.60
C VAL A 123 -0.26 -12.79 13.04
N ALA A 124 -0.57 -11.74 13.81
CA ALA A 124 0.42 -10.79 14.27
C ALA A 124 1.58 -11.58 14.90
N ARG A 125 2.81 -11.30 14.47
CA ARG A 125 3.96 -11.86 15.16
C ARG A 125 3.89 -11.36 16.60
N GLY A 126 4.28 -12.23 17.54
CA GLY A 126 4.42 -11.81 18.93
C GLY A 126 5.56 -10.80 19.13
N SER A 127 6.35 -10.52 18.10
CA SER A 127 7.45 -9.57 18.20
C SER A 127 6.98 -8.11 18.30
N ARG A 128 7.79 -7.30 19.00
CA ARG A 128 7.52 -5.88 19.27
C ARG A 128 8.77 -5.05 19.04
N ILE A 129 8.58 -3.81 18.60
CA ILE A 129 9.61 -2.77 18.66
C ILE A 129 9.15 -1.72 19.67
N PHE A 130 9.97 -1.43 20.67
CA PHE A 130 9.75 -0.33 21.60
C PHE A 130 10.61 0.86 21.20
N VAL A 131 10.05 2.06 21.32
CA VAL A 131 10.76 3.31 21.06
C VAL A 131 10.64 4.21 22.28
N GLU A 132 11.72 4.94 22.59
CA GLU A 132 11.79 5.78 23.78
C GLU A 132 10.81 6.95 23.73
N GLY A 133 10.75 7.66 22.60
CA GLY A 133 9.94 8.86 22.40
C GLY A 133 8.68 8.64 21.57
N ARG A 134 7.70 9.52 21.76
CA ARG A 134 6.50 9.56 20.88
C ARG A 134 6.86 9.98 19.46
N HIS A 135 7.83 10.88 19.29
CA HIS A 135 8.26 11.34 17.98
C HIS A 135 8.94 10.21 17.19
N ASP A 136 9.70 9.36 17.86
CA ASP A 136 10.27 8.13 17.30
C ASP A 136 9.19 7.21 16.78
N ALA A 137 8.16 6.96 17.60
CA ALA A 137 7.02 6.14 17.20
C ALA A 137 6.35 6.70 15.94
N GLU A 138 6.12 8.02 15.90
CA GLU A 138 5.50 8.69 14.77
C GLU A 138 6.38 8.66 13.51
N LEU A 139 7.71 8.78 13.64
CA LEU A 139 8.63 8.68 12.51
C LEU A 139 8.73 7.24 11.99
N VAL A 140 8.88 6.27 12.89
CA VAL A 140 8.95 4.84 12.55
C VAL A 140 7.68 4.42 11.85
N GLU A 141 6.52 4.78 12.40
CA GLU A 141 5.21 4.53 11.80
C GLU A 141 5.13 5.13 10.40
N LYS A 142 5.55 6.39 10.22
CA LYS A 142 5.45 7.07 8.93
C LYS A 142 6.28 6.40 7.83
N VAL A 143 7.48 5.92 8.15
CA VAL A 143 8.41 5.41 7.13
C VAL A 143 8.35 3.88 6.99
N TRP A 144 8.18 3.13 8.08
CA TRP A 144 8.22 1.67 8.08
C TRP A 144 6.89 1.02 8.48
N GLY A 145 5.84 1.78 8.82
CA GLY A 145 4.58 1.22 9.32
C GLY A 145 3.93 0.22 8.36
N ASP A 146 4.02 0.43 7.04
CA ASP A 146 3.50 -0.51 6.04
C ASP A 146 4.23 -1.87 6.10
N ASP A 147 5.55 -1.84 6.19
CA ASP A 147 6.41 -3.03 6.24
C ASP A 147 6.24 -3.79 7.56
N LEU A 148 6.21 -3.06 8.67
CA LEU A 148 6.01 -3.63 10.00
C LEU A 148 4.65 -4.33 10.11
N ARG A 149 3.59 -3.73 9.55
CA ARG A 149 2.27 -4.39 9.48
C ARG A 149 2.28 -5.64 8.60
N ALA A 150 2.98 -5.60 7.47
CA ALA A 150 3.10 -6.79 6.60
C ALA A 150 3.79 -7.95 7.33
N GLU A 151 4.74 -7.64 8.21
CA GLU A 151 5.42 -8.61 9.07
C GLU A 151 4.70 -8.89 10.40
N GLY A 152 3.59 -8.20 10.69
CA GLY A 152 2.83 -8.36 11.93
C GLY A 152 3.58 -7.88 13.17
N VAL A 153 4.52 -6.95 13.03
CA VAL A 153 5.29 -6.32 14.11
C VAL A 153 4.59 -5.04 14.53
N VAL A 154 4.50 -4.80 15.85
CA VAL A 154 3.89 -3.60 16.42
C VAL A 154 4.98 -2.73 17.04
N VAL A 155 4.83 -1.41 16.87
CA VAL A 155 5.67 -0.39 17.52
C VAL A 155 4.92 0.17 18.73
N GLU A 156 5.58 0.16 19.88
CA GLU A 156 5.01 0.65 21.14
C GLU A 156 5.91 1.70 21.78
N TYR A 157 5.31 2.68 22.44
CA TYR A 157 6.02 3.70 23.20
C TYR A 157 6.43 3.15 24.56
N LEU A 158 7.71 3.25 24.89
CA LEU A 158 8.29 2.72 26.13
C LEU A 158 8.16 3.70 27.30
N GLY A 159 8.31 5.01 27.06
CA GLY A 159 8.32 6.03 28.12
C GLY A 159 9.64 6.19 28.87
N GLY A 160 10.61 5.30 28.64
CA GLY A 160 11.98 5.35 29.14
C GLY A 160 12.57 3.95 29.33
N ILE A 161 13.89 3.80 29.19
CA ILE A 161 14.52 2.47 29.26
C ILE A 161 14.40 1.79 30.65
N ASP A 162 14.09 2.56 31.70
CA ASP A 162 13.90 2.06 33.06
C ASP A 162 12.77 1.03 33.18
N ASP A 163 11.75 1.08 32.32
CA ASP A 163 10.60 0.16 32.33
C ASP A 163 10.88 -1.16 31.59
N LEU A 164 11.95 -1.20 30.79
CA LEU A 164 12.26 -2.33 29.93
C LEU A 164 12.43 -3.68 30.68
N PRO A 165 13.10 -3.76 31.85
CA PRO A 165 13.21 -5.01 32.59
C PRO A 165 11.86 -5.58 33.06
N ALA A 166 10.89 -4.71 33.35
CA ALA A 166 9.55 -5.13 33.73
C ALA A 166 8.79 -5.69 32.52
N ILE A 167 8.85 -4.99 31.39
CA ILE A 167 8.23 -5.40 30.13
C ILE A 167 8.76 -6.75 29.66
N ILE A 168 10.08 -6.97 29.72
CA ILE A 168 10.67 -8.25 29.30
C ILE A 168 10.20 -9.41 30.18
N ARG A 169 10.09 -9.19 31.50
CA ARG A 169 9.60 -10.20 32.42
C ARG A 169 8.13 -10.54 32.19
N GLU A 170 7.29 -9.53 31.90
CA GLU A 170 5.86 -9.73 31.63
C GLU A 170 5.62 -10.35 30.25
N TRP A 171 6.31 -9.84 29.23
CA TRP A 171 6.16 -10.33 27.86
C TRP A 171 6.73 -11.74 27.72
N GLY A 172 7.91 -12.01 28.28
CA GLY A 172 8.60 -13.28 28.11
C GLY A 172 9.04 -13.50 26.66
N PRO A 173 10.07 -12.77 26.17
CA PRO A 173 10.53 -12.93 24.80
C PRO A 173 11.16 -14.32 24.59
N GLU A 174 10.89 -14.91 23.43
CA GLU A 174 11.23 -16.28 23.06
C GLU A 174 11.49 -16.38 21.53
N PRO A 175 11.94 -17.53 20.98
CA PRO A 175 12.08 -17.69 19.54
C PRO A 175 10.74 -17.42 18.82
N GLY A 176 10.73 -16.49 17.86
CA GLY A 176 9.52 -16.07 17.15
C GLY A 176 8.70 -14.97 17.85
N ARG A 177 9.10 -14.54 19.05
CA ARG A 177 8.49 -13.47 19.85
C ARG A 177 9.57 -12.58 20.45
N ARG A 178 10.22 -11.80 19.60
CA ARG A 178 11.40 -10.99 19.96
C ARG A 178 11.04 -9.56 20.32
N ILE A 179 11.88 -8.91 21.11
CA ILE A 179 11.75 -7.50 21.47
C ILE A 179 12.91 -6.72 20.85
N GLY A 180 12.60 -5.75 20.00
CA GLY A 180 13.51 -4.71 19.57
C GLY A 180 13.29 -3.44 20.40
N VAL A 181 14.35 -2.68 20.71
CA VAL A 181 14.25 -1.40 21.40
C VAL A 181 15.14 -0.38 20.69
N LEU A 182 14.56 0.75 20.30
CA LEU A 182 15.27 1.93 19.80
C LEU A 182 15.32 2.99 20.90
N VAL A 183 16.52 3.44 21.23
CA VAL A 183 16.80 4.40 22.30
C VAL A 183 17.51 5.62 21.72
N ASP A 184 17.19 6.80 22.23
CA ASP A 184 17.87 8.02 21.81
C ASP A 184 19.24 8.09 22.51
N HIS A 185 20.27 8.52 21.79
CA HIS A 185 21.56 8.89 22.37
C HIS A 185 22.16 7.85 23.35
N LEU A 186 22.17 6.56 22.98
CA LEU A 186 22.72 5.49 23.83
C LEU A 186 24.26 5.57 23.93
N VAL A 187 24.77 6.24 24.96
CA VAL A 187 26.21 6.46 25.18
C VAL A 187 26.81 5.40 26.12
N PRO A 188 27.99 4.83 25.79
CA PRO A 188 28.69 3.92 26.70
C PRO A 188 28.96 4.53 28.08
N GLY A 189 28.65 3.78 29.14
CA GLY A 189 28.84 4.20 30.53
C GLY A 189 27.70 5.05 31.11
N SER A 190 26.70 5.41 30.30
CA SER A 190 25.47 6.05 30.79
C SER A 190 24.63 5.11 31.68
N LYS A 191 23.57 5.63 32.29
CA LYS A 191 22.62 4.79 33.06
C LYS A 191 21.88 3.85 32.11
N GLU A 192 21.48 4.37 30.96
CA GLU A 192 20.72 3.70 29.91
C GLU A 192 21.52 2.53 29.32
N SER A 193 22.81 2.75 29.00
CA SER A 193 23.67 1.66 28.51
C SER A 193 23.85 0.53 29.53
N ARG A 194 23.95 0.86 30.83
CA ARG A 194 24.00 -0.16 31.90
C ARG A 194 22.70 -0.98 31.97
N ILE A 195 21.54 -0.33 31.94
CA ILE A 195 20.24 -1.02 31.94
C ILE A 195 20.10 -1.90 30.70
N ALA A 196 20.50 -1.41 29.52
CA ALA A 196 20.46 -2.17 28.29
C ALA A 196 21.32 -3.45 28.37
N GLU A 197 22.55 -3.31 28.84
CA GLU A 197 23.46 -4.43 29.00
C GLU A 197 22.99 -5.45 30.05
N GLU A 198 22.50 -4.99 31.20
CA GLU A 198 21.93 -5.85 32.24
C GLU A 198 20.72 -6.63 31.71
N THR A 199 19.87 -5.95 30.95
CA THR A 199 18.69 -6.52 30.30
C THR A 199 19.06 -7.63 29.32
N MET A 200 20.04 -7.38 28.44
CA MET A 200 20.49 -8.35 27.44
C MET A 200 21.22 -9.56 28.06
N ARG A 201 21.84 -9.41 29.24
CA ARG A 201 22.42 -10.53 30.01
C ARG A 201 21.38 -11.30 30.82
N GLY A 202 20.20 -10.71 31.04
CA GLY A 202 19.12 -11.30 31.81
C GLY A 202 18.39 -12.44 31.09
N ARG A 203 17.44 -13.05 31.79
CA ARG A 203 16.60 -14.12 31.22
C ARG A 203 15.78 -13.59 30.04
N GLY A 204 15.88 -14.27 28.89
CA GLY A 204 15.23 -13.85 27.64
C GLY A 204 15.99 -12.77 26.87
N GLY A 205 17.15 -12.32 27.37
CA GLY A 205 17.97 -11.29 26.71
C GLY A 205 18.49 -11.69 25.33
N GLU A 206 18.62 -12.99 25.06
CA GLU A 206 18.95 -13.55 23.73
C GLU A 206 17.87 -13.27 22.66
N HIS A 207 16.67 -12.90 23.10
CA HIS A 207 15.53 -12.52 22.27
C HIS A 207 15.21 -11.02 22.36
N VAL A 208 16.14 -10.23 22.89
CA VAL A 208 16.05 -8.78 23.03
C VAL A 208 17.22 -8.13 22.29
N LEU A 209 16.94 -7.15 21.44
CA LEU A 209 17.95 -6.30 20.82
C LEU A 209 17.68 -4.84 21.17
N ILE A 210 18.66 -4.19 21.78
CA ILE A 210 18.61 -2.77 22.12
C ILE A 210 19.63 -2.05 21.25
N VAL A 211 19.18 -1.07 20.48
CA VAL A 211 20.04 -0.22 19.67
C VAL A 211 19.76 1.24 19.97
N GLY A 212 20.74 2.10 19.74
CA GLY A 212 20.56 3.53 19.80
C GLY A 212 21.05 4.25 18.57
N HIS A 213 20.49 5.42 18.32
CA HIS A 213 20.95 6.34 17.27
C HIS A 213 21.89 7.40 17.85
N PRO A 214 22.81 7.96 17.04
CA PRO A 214 23.81 8.91 17.52
C PRO A 214 23.26 10.31 17.81
N TYR A 215 21.99 10.56 17.47
CA TYR A 215 21.38 11.86 17.62
C TYR A 215 20.96 12.14 19.06
N VAL A 216 20.97 13.44 19.40
CA VAL A 216 20.44 13.93 20.68
C VAL A 216 18.92 13.72 20.76
N ASP A 217 18.25 13.81 19.62
CA ASP A 217 16.81 13.63 19.47
C ASP A 217 16.51 13.19 18.03
N VAL A 218 15.46 12.38 17.85
CA VAL A 218 15.03 11.87 16.54
C VAL A 218 14.77 12.94 15.48
N TRP A 219 14.46 14.19 15.87
CA TRP A 219 14.33 15.30 14.92
C TRP A 219 15.56 15.43 14.03
N GLN A 220 16.75 15.24 14.61
CA GLN A 220 18.03 15.36 13.92
C GLN A 220 18.25 14.27 12.86
N ALA A 221 17.51 13.17 12.93
CA ALA A 221 17.58 12.09 11.94
C ALA A 221 16.91 12.47 10.61
N VAL A 222 16.14 13.57 10.56
CA VAL A 222 15.61 14.11 9.31
C VAL A 222 16.70 14.92 8.62
N LYS A 223 16.96 14.66 7.34
CA LYS A 223 17.97 15.38 6.57
C LYS A 223 17.71 16.90 6.57
N PRO A 224 18.72 17.73 6.89
CA PRO A 224 18.54 19.17 7.04
C PRO A 224 18.04 19.86 5.76
N GLU A 225 18.36 19.31 4.58
CA GLU A 225 17.93 19.85 3.29
C GLU A 225 16.41 19.80 3.13
N ARG A 226 15.72 18.89 3.81
CA ARG A 226 14.25 18.80 3.84
C ARG A 226 13.60 20.01 4.51
N LEU A 227 14.37 20.67 5.37
CA LEU A 227 14.00 21.87 6.10
C LEU A 227 14.61 23.13 5.50
N GLY A 228 15.27 23.03 4.34
CA GLY A 228 15.97 24.15 3.71
C GLY A 228 17.25 24.56 4.41
N MET A 229 17.80 23.68 5.27
CA MET A 229 19.06 23.90 5.97
C MET A 229 20.20 23.12 5.31
N ARG A 230 21.44 23.60 5.49
CA ARG A 230 22.65 22.86 5.08
C ARG A 230 23.12 21.86 6.12
N ALA A 231 22.82 22.13 7.39
CA ALA A 231 23.17 21.31 8.54
C ALA A 231 22.24 21.66 9.69
N TRP A 232 22.04 20.72 10.61
CA TRP A 232 21.39 21.03 11.88
C TRP A 232 22.24 22.00 12.72
N PRO A 233 21.64 23.01 13.36
CA PRO A 233 22.38 23.91 14.23
C PRO A 233 22.90 23.17 15.47
N THR A 234 24.10 23.55 15.91
CA THR A 234 24.67 23.04 17.16
C THR A 234 24.09 23.81 18.34
N ILE A 235 23.40 23.11 19.24
CA ILE A 235 22.82 23.71 20.44
C ILE A 235 23.83 23.66 21.60
N PRO A 236 24.14 24.79 22.26
CA PRO A 236 25.05 24.80 23.40
C PRO A 236 24.57 23.90 24.54
N ARG A 237 25.53 23.28 25.24
CA ARG A 237 25.23 22.49 26.44
C ARG A 237 24.49 23.34 27.49
N GLY A 238 23.56 22.73 28.21
CA GLY A 238 22.73 23.41 29.21
C GLY A 238 21.48 24.09 28.63
N THR A 239 21.33 24.13 27.30
CA THR A 239 20.08 24.52 26.64
C THR A 239 19.30 23.26 26.25
N ASP A 240 17.99 23.24 26.52
CA ASP A 240 17.11 22.19 25.99
C ASP A 240 17.23 22.14 24.46
N TRP A 241 17.52 20.95 23.92
CA TRP A 241 17.88 20.79 22.52
C TRP A 241 16.72 21.18 21.61
N LYS A 242 15.49 20.71 21.88
CA LYS A 242 14.30 21.04 21.09
C LYS A 242 14.01 22.53 21.09
N THR A 243 14.06 23.17 22.26
CA THR A 243 13.89 24.63 22.39
C THR A 243 14.95 25.38 21.62
N GLY A 244 16.21 24.95 21.66
CA GLY A 244 17.31 25.55 20.90
C GLY A 244 17.12 25.44 19.39
N ILE A 245 16.73 24.26 18.90
CA ILE A 245 16.39 24.03 17.49
C ILE A 245 15.25 24.93 17.05
N MET A 246 14.14 24.94 17.79
CA MET A 246 12.96 25.74 17.47
C MET A 246 13.30 27.23 17.43
N THR A 247 14.09 27.72 18.39
CA THR A 247 14.60 29.09 18.41
C THR A 247 15.41 29.41 17.15
N HIS A 248 16.32 28.53 16.75
CA HIS A 248 17.13 28.73 15.53
C HIS A 248 16.28 28.75 14.26
N LEU A 249 15.22 27.95 14.22
CA LEU A 249 14.26 27.91 13.11
C LEU A 249 13.26 29.07 13.12
N GLY A 250 13.35 29.99 14.09
CA GLY A 250 12.38 31.08 14.26
C GLY A 250 10.97 30.60 14.59
N LEU A 251 10.84 29.39 15.16
CA LEU A 251 9.57 28.80 15.55
C LEU A 251 9.19 29.24 16.98
N PRO A 252 7.88 29.37 17.27
CA PRO A 252 7.42 29.65 18.63
C PRO A 252 7.94 28.62 19.63
N THR A 253 8.33 29.08 20.82
CA THR A 253 8.76 28.22 21.94
C THR A 253 7.96 28.57 23.18
N GLY A 254 7.76 27.62 24.10
CA GLY A 254 7.20 27.90 25.43
C GLY A 254 6.09 26.95 25.87
N THR A 255 5.50 26.19 24.95
CA THR A 255 4.49 25.18 25.28
C THR A 255 4.76 23.84 24.60
N GLN A 256 4.25 22.76 25.19
CA GLN A 256 4.26 21.43 24.56
C GLN A 256 3.53 21.44 23.20
N ALA A 257 2.51 22.29 23.05
CA ALA A 257 1.80 22.45 21.78
C ALA A 257 2.67 23.08 20.69
N ASP A 258 3.59 23.99 21.05
CA ASP A 258 4.59 24.51 20.11
C ASP A 258 5.53 23.41 19.63
N THR A 259 6.06 22.60 20.57
CA THR A 259 6.93 21.46 20.24
C THR A 259 6.22 20.46 19.34
N ALA A 260 4.96 20.13 19.62
CA ALA A 260 4.17 19.23 18.79
C ALA A 260 3.94 19.80 17.39
N ARG A 261 3.63 21.09 17.25
CA ARG A 261 3.49 21.75 15.93
C ARG A 261 4.80 21.75 15.15
N ALA A 262 5.92 22.06 15.80
CA ALA A 262 7.24 22.03 15.18
C ALA A 262 7.58 20.61 14.70
N TRP A 263 7.33 19.59 15.53
CA TRP A 263 7.53 18.20 15.12
C TRP A 263 6.66 17.83 13.92
N GLN A 264 5.36 18.13 13.93
CA GLN A 264 4.47 17.84 12.80
C GLN A 264 4.92 18.55 11.52
N ALA A 265 5.44 19.77 11.62
CA ALA A 265 6.01 20.48 10.47
C ALA A 265 7.26 19.79 9.92
N ILE A 266 8.15 19.28 10.78
CA ILE A 266 9.36 18.51 10.40
C ILE A 266 8.96 17.17 9.79
N LEU A 267 8.15 16.38 10.51
CA LEU A 267 7.65 15.08 10.06
C LEU A 267 6.91 15.20 8.72
N GLY A 268 6.15 16.27 8.50
CA GLY A 268 5.48 16.58 7.25
C GLY A 268 6.42 16.71 6.04
N ARG A 269 7.71 17.01 6.24
CA ARG A 269 8.72 17.10 5.17
C ARG A 269 9.35 15.76 4.79
N VAL A 270 9.21 14.74 5.63
CA VAL A 270 9.65 13.36 5.38
C VAL A 270 8.66 12.69 4.45
N ARG A 271 9.13 12.18 3.32
CA ARG A 271 8.30 11.46 2.33
C ARG A 271 8.56 9.96 2.33
N ASN A 272 9.83 9.58 2.50
CA ASN A 272 10.32 8.22 2.49
C ASN A 272 11.70 8.16 3.18
N TYR A 273 12.28 6.96 3.28
CA TYR A 273 13.57 6.70 3.93
C TYR A 273 14.72 7.56 3.40
N LEU A 274 14.70 8.02 2.14
CA LEU A 274 15.77 8.85 1.57
C LEU A 274 15.87 10.24 2.21
N ASP A 275 14.79 10.68 2.86
CA ASP A 275 14.74 11.95 3.59
C ASP A 275 15.32 11.84 5.01
N LEU A 276 15.80 10.65 5.41
CA LEU A 276 16.41 10.38 6.71
C LEU A 276 17.91 10.13 6.60
N GLU A 277 18.61 10.37 7.70
CA GLU A 277 20.03 10.10 7.83
C GLU A 277 20.33 8.59 7.94
N PRO A 278 21.39 8.08 7.27
CA PRO A 278 21.70 6.65 7.23
C PRO A 278 21.90 5.99 8.59
N GLU A 279 22.38 6.74 9.58
CA GLU A 279 22.65 6.21 10.91
C GLU A 279 21.37 5.83 11.65
N LEU A 280 20.25 6.52 11.43
CA LEU A 280 18.96 6.06 11.95
C LEU A 280 18.45 4.86 11.15
N LEU A 281 18.51 4.95 9.81
CA LEU A 281 18.04 3.88 8.92
C LEU A 281 18.66 2.53 9.30
N GLY A 282 19.99 2.48 9.41
CA GLY A 282 20.70 1.24 9.75
C GLY A 282 20.28 0.64 11.09
N ARG A 283 19.92 1.47 12.09
CA ARG A 283 19.45 1.00 13.40
C ARG A 283 18.04 0.43 13.33
N VAL A 284 17.14 1.10 12.61
CA VAL A 284 15.77 0.62 12.44
C VAL A 284 15.75 -0.67 11.63
N GLU A 285 16.51 -0.75 10.53
CA GLU A 285 16.64 -1.99 9.74
C GLU A 285 17.23 -3.14 10.59
N GLN A 286 18.25 -2.87 11.40
CA GLN A 286 18.81 -3.86 12.33
C GLN A 286 17.74 -4.41 13.31
N LEU A 287 16.85 -3.55 13.81
CA LEU A 287 15.73 -3.98 14.66
C LEU A 287 14.73 -4.82 13.88
N ILE A 288 14.33 -4.38 12.68
CA ILE A 288 13.39 -5.09 11.82
C ILE A 288 13.92 -6.48 11.49
N ASP A 289 15.15 -6.59 11.02
CA ASP A 289 15.81 -7.87 10.73
C ASP A 289 15.81 -8.79 11.96
N PHE A 290 16.12 -8.23 13.14
CA PHE A 290 16.14 -9.00 14.37
C PHE A 290 14.77 -9.55 14.76
N VAL A 291 13.72 -8.71 14.72
CA VAL A 291 12.37 -9.08 15.18
C VAL A 291 11.60 -9.91 14.16
N THR A 292 12.02 -9.88 12.89
CA THR A 292 11.43 -10.62 11.78
C THR A 292 12.22 -11.87 11.38
N ALA A 293 13.39 -12.10 11.98
CA ALA A 293 14.20 -13.30 11.74
C ALA A 293 13.36 -14.59 11.86
N PRO A 294 13.58 -15.57 10.96
CA PRO A 294 12.89 -16.85 11.03
C PRO A 294 13.27 -17.61 12.31
N VAL A 295 12.35 -18.47 12.75
CA VAL A 295 12.54 -19.41 13.87
C VAL A 295 13.25 -20.65 13.38
#